data_AF-A0A9J7M314-F1
#
_entry.id   AF-A0A9J7M314-F1
#
_cell.length_a   1.000
_cell.length_b   1.000
_cell.length_c   1.000
_cell.angle_alpha   90.00
_cell.angle_beta   90.00
_cell.angle_gamma   90.00
#
_symmetry.space_group_name_H-M   'P 1'
#
loop_
_entity.id
_entity.type
_entity.pdbx_description
1 polymer ?
#
loop_
_entity_poly.entity_id
_entity_poly.type
_entity_poly.pdbx_seq_one_letter_code
_entity_poly.pdbx_strand_id
1 'polypeptide(L)'
;MIIPPILAGIKAYQEKLETRYVVSFFSILVVGIGSWCFHMTLLYEMQLFDELPMIWGSCIFVFDLFHSFTPPKYQNLPMILCLVLYSFIITAINPPSVPVKRSPQLYLFRIMTSDFLPLRKPRNK
;
A
#
# COMPACT_ATOMS: atom_id res chain seq x y z
N MET A 1 8.89 5.21 5.47
CA MET A 1 7.45 5.44 5.70
C MET A 1 6.90 4.80 7.00
N ILE A 2 7.65 3.97 7.73
CA ILE A 2 7.10 3.17 8.84
C ILE A 2 7.14 3.87 10.21
N ILE A 3 8.20 4.64 10.50
CA ILE A 3 8.41 5.27 11.81
C ILE A 3 7.33 6.34 12.12
N PRO A 4 6.98 7.27 11.19
CA PRO A 4 6.01 8.32 11.51
C PRO A 4 4.59 7.81 11.84
N PRO A 5 4.01 6.84 11.11
CA PRO A 5 2.69 6.28 11.45
C PRO A 5 2.65 5.56 12.80
N ILE A 6 3.75 4.91 13.21
CA ILE A 6 3.84 4.26 14.53
C ILE A 6 3.75 5.32 15.63
N LEU A 7 4.58 6.36 15.53
CA LEU A 7 4.60 7.44 16.52
C LEU A 7 3.26 8.19 16.54
N ALA A 8 2.70 8.47 15.37
CA ALA A 8 1.41 9.14 15.24
C ALA A 8 0.25 8.28 15.78
N GLY A 9 0.26 6.98 15.55
CA GLY A 9 -0.74 6.04 16.08
C GLY A 9 -0.69 5.93 17.61
N ILE A 10 0.51 5.84 18.19
CA ILE A 10 0.69 5.84 19.66
C ILE A 10 0.18 7.14 20.24
N LYS A 11 0.54 8.28 19.65
CA LYS A 11 0.09 9.59 20.10
C LYS A 11 -1.43 9.75 19.97
N ALA A 12 -2.01 9.32 18.86
CA ALA A 12 -3.46 9.34 18.65
C ALA A 12 -4.22 8.52 19.71
N TYR A 13 -3.66 7.38 20.10
CA TYR A 13 -4.21 6.56 21.18
C TYR A 13 -4.11 7.23 22.56
N GLN A 14 -2.94 7.82 22.87
CA GLN A 14 -2.72 8.54 24.13
C GLN A 14 -3.65 9.76 24.29
N GLU A 15 -3.86 10.50 23.21
CA GLU A 15 -4.75 11.67 23.16
C GLU A 15 -6.24 11.30 23.08
N LYS A 16 -6.58 9.99 23.12
CA LYS A 16 -7.95 9.46 23.00
C LYS A 16 -8.70 10.01 21.78
N LEU A 17 -7.99 10.15 20.66
CA LEU A 17 -8.61 10.50 19.39
C LEU A 17 -9.58 9.38 18.98
N GLU A 18 -10.54 9.73 18.13
CA GLU A 18 -11.48 8.76 17.60
C GLU A 18 -10.75 7.61 16.90
N THR A 19 -11.27 6.40 17.07
CA THR A 19 -10.66 5.16 16.57
C THR A 19 -10.41 5.18 15.07
N ARG A 20 -11.17 5.97 14.31
CA ARG A 20 -10.98 6.21 12.87
C ARG A 20 -9.58 6.71 12.52
N TYR A 21 -9.02 7.62 13.32
CA TYR A 21 -7.68 8.15 13.09
C TYR A 21 -6.60 7.11 13.38
N VAL A 22 -6.82 6.24 14.38
CA VAL A 22 -5.90 5.12 14.68
C VAL A 22 -5.88 4.11 13.53
N VAL A 23 -7.05 3.80 12.95
CA VAL A 23 -7.18 2.94 11.77
C VAL A 23 -6.48 3.54 10.55
N SER A 24 -6.59 4.86 10.37
CA SER A 24 -5.87 5.62 9.35
C SER A 24 -4.35 5.56 9.49
N PHE A 25 -3.80 5.67 10.71
CA PHE A 25 -2.36 5.50 10.91
C PHE A 25 -1.90 4.04 10.71
N PHE A 26 -2.75 3.08 11.09
CA PHE A 26 -2.49 1.67 10.84
C PHE A 26 -2.46 1.34 9.35
N SER A 27 -3.35 1.92 8.53
CA SER A 27 -3.36 1.68 7.08
C SER A 27 -2.06 2.15 6.41
N ILE A 28 -1.54 3.33 6.78
CA ILE A 28 -0.23 3.83 6.28
C ILE A 28 0.91 2.92 6.74
N LEU A 29 0.84 2.38 7.96
CA LEU A 29 1.86 1.45 8.47
C LEU A 29 1.93 0.19 7.60
N VAL A 30 0.77 -0.38 7.24
CA VAL A 30 0.70 -1.57 6.36
C VAL A 30 1.29 -1.26 4.98
N VAL A 31 0.96 -0.10 4.39
CA VAL A 31 1.58 0.36 3.12
C VAL A 31 3.10 0.48 3.27
N GLY A 32 3.57 1.06 4.37
CA GLY A 32 5.00 1.20 4.63
C GLY A 32 5.75 -0.13 4.70
N ILE A 33 5.13 -1.17 5.25
CA ILE A 33 5.68 -2.53 5.26
C ILE A 33 5.65 -3.12 3.86
N GLY A 34 4.54 -2.99 3.13
CA GLY A 34 4.40 -3.48 1.75
C GLY A 34 5.47 -2.90 0.83
N SER A 35 5.65 -1.58 0.86
CA SER A 35 6.69 -0.86 0.12
C SER A 35 8.10 -1.35 0.46
N TRP A 36 8.41 -1.59 1.74
CA TRP A 36 9.72 -2.14 2.13
C TRP A 36 9.91 -3.55 1.55
N CYS A 37 8.93 -4.44 1.71
CA CYS A 37 8.98 -5.79 1.17
C CYS A 37 9.13 -5.80 -0.36
N PHE A 38 8.43 -4.89 -1.06
CA PHE A 38 8.56 -4.72 -2.50
C PHE A 38 9.96 -4.25 -2.89
N HIS A 39 10.51 -3.22 -2.24
CA HIS A 39 11.85 -2.72 -2.58
C HIS A 39 12.97 -3.72 -2.32
N MET A 40 12.81 -4.62 -1.34
CA MET A 40 13.80 -5.66 -1.05
C MET A 40 13.74 -6.84 -2.02
N THR A 41 12.59 -7.11 -2.63
CA THR A 41 12.38 -8.34 -3.43
C THR A 41 12.17 -8.06 -4.92
N LEU A 42 11.58 -6.92 -5.27
CA LEU A 42 11.13 -6.53 -6.60
C LEU A 42 10.23 -7.60 -7.27
N LEU A 43 9.49 -8.34 -6.45
CA LEU A 43 8.51 -9.32 -6.88
C LEU A 43 7.17 -8.65 -7.14
N TYR A 44 6.46 -9.11 -8.17
CA TYR A 44 5.16 -8.55 -8.53
C TYR A 44 4.13 -8.78 -7.41
N GLU A 45 4.21 -9.91 -6.74
CA GLU A 45 3.37 -10.27 -5.59
C GLU A 45 3.56 -9.29 -4.44
N MET A 46 4.79 -8.82 -4.24
CA MET A 46 5.12 -7.82 -3.21
C MET A 46 4.75 -6.40 -3.65
N GLN A 47 4.79 -6.11 -4.96
CA GLN A 47 4.25 -4.86 -5.52
C GLN A 47 2.74 -4.77 -5.27
N LEU A 48 2.03 -5.86 -5.54
CA LEU A 48 0.59 -5.95 -5.29
C LEU A 48 0.27 -5.77 -3.80
N PHE A 49 1.14 -6.29 -2.92
CA PHE A 49 1.06 -6.08 -1.47
C PHE A 49 1.37 -4.64 -1.03
N ASP A 50 2.02 -3.81 -1.85
CA ASP A 50 2.18 -2.37 -1.60
C ASP A 50 0.99 -1.57 -2.16
N GLU A 51 0.57 -1.89 -3.38
CA GLU A 51 -0.48 -1.16 -4.10
C GLU A 51 -1.89 -1.41 -3.54
N LEU A 52 -2.24 -2.65 -3.19
CA LEU A 52 -3.59 -2.94 -2.68
C LEU A 52 -3.86 -2.22 -1.35
N PRO A 53 -3.02 -2.34 -0.30
CA PRO A 53 -3.26 -1.62 0.95
C PRO A 53 -3.32 -0.10 0.79
N MET A 54 -2.64 0.47 -0.21
CA MET A 54 -2.72 1.90 -0.50
C MET A 54 -4.11 2.32 -1.00
N ILE A 55 -4.80 1.48 -1.77
CA ILE A 55 -6.18 1.72 -2.22
C ILE A 55 -7.15 1.63 -1.03
N TRP A 56 -7.02 0.59 -0.21
CA TRP A 56 -7.82 0.42 1.00
C TRP A 56 -7.61 1.59 1.98
N GLY A 57 -6.35 2.00 2.19
CA GLY A 57 -5.99 3.15 3.03
C GLY A 57 -6.56 4.47 2.50
N SER A 58 -6.49 4.70 1.19
CA SER A 58 -7.06 5.90 0.56
C SER A 58 -8.58 5.98 0.78
N CYS A 59 -9.29 4.85 0.70
CA CYS A 59 -10.72 4.82 0.99
C CYS A 59 -11.04 5.19 2.45
N ILE A 60 -10.21 4.73 3.41
CA ILE A 60 -10.32 5.11 4.82
C ILE A 60 -10.10 6.62 4.99
N PHE A 61 -9.10 7.20 4.32
CA PHE A 61 -8.87 8.66 4.37
C PHE A 61 -10.01 9.47 3.78
N VAL A 62 -10.56 9.04 2.65
CA VAL A 62 -11.73 9.67 2.04
C VAL A 62 -12.91 9.62 3.02
N PHE A 63 -13.15 8.47 3.65
CA PHE A 63 -14.18 8.33 4.68
C PHE A 63 -13.96 9.30 5.86
N ASP A 64 -12.75 9.37 6.39
CA ASP A 64 -12.39 10.25 7.52
C ASP A 64 -12.57 11.73 7.17
N LEU A 65 -12.18 12.13 5.95
CA LEU A 65 -12.32 13.50 5.45
C LEU A 65 -13.79 13.91 5.35
N PHE A 66 -14.61 13.10 4.69
CA PHE A 66 -16.05 13.36 4.57
C PHE A 66 -16.75 13.40 5.93
N HIS A 67 -16.40 12.49 6.84
CA HIS A 67 -16.98 12.47 8.18
C HIS A 67 -16.53 13.69 9.01
N SER A 68 -15.33 14.22 8.78
CA SER A 68 -14.84 15.43 9.46
C SER A 68 -15.62 16.70 9.07
N PHE A 69 -16.21 16.74 7.88
CA PHE A 69 -17.04 17.87 7.41
C PHE A 69 -18.54 17.71 7.71
N THR A 70 -18.95 16.60 8.33
CA THR A 70 -20.36 16.25 8.55
C THR A 70 -20.70 16.36 10.05
N PRO A 71 -21.91 16.79 10.45
CA PRO A 71 -22.29 16.88 11.86
C PRO A 71 -22.20 15.52 12.58
N PRO A 72 -21.88 15.53 13.90
CA PRO A 72 -21.64 14.33 14.69
C PRO A 72 -22.93 13.54 14.90
N LYS A 73 -23.24 12.63 13.95
CA LYS A 73 -24.23 11.52 13.97
C LYS A 73 -24.69 11.09 12.58
N TYR A 74 -24.35 11.83 11.52
CA TYR A 74 -24.79 11.47 10.18
C TYR A 74 -23.83 10.43 9.58
N GLN A 75 -24.23 9.17 9.63
CA GLN A 75 -23.49 8.07 9.01
C GLN A 75 -23.98 7.86 7.57
N ASN A 76 -23.15 8.27 6.62
CA ASN A 76 -23.39 8.00 5.20
C ASN A 76 -23.06 6.55 4.86
N LEU A 77 -23.91 5.61 5.30
CA LEU A 77 -23.79 4.19 4.98
C LEU A 77 -23.64 3.90 3.47
N PRO A 78 -24.35 4.62 2.56
CA PRO A 78 -24.15 4.44 1.12
C PRO A 78 -22.72 4.76 0.67
N MET A 79 -22.08 5.76 1.28
CA MET A 79 -20.71 6.16 0.95
C MET A 79 -19.70 5.10 1.39
N ILE A 80 -19.87 4.54 2.60
CA ILE A 80 -19.04 3.43 3.10
C ILE A 80 -19.18 2.23 2.17
N LEU A 81 -20.41 1.86 1.79
CA LEU A 81 -20.68 0.75 0.88
C LEU A 81 -20.03 0.98 -0.49
N CYS A 82 -20.15 2.16 -1.08
CA CYS A 82 -19.50 2.48 -2.35
C CYS A 82 -17.96 2.37 -2.29
N LEU A 83 -17.34 2.86 -1.22
CA LEU A 83 -15.87 2.79 -1.04
C LEU A 83 -15.38 1.35 -0.83
N VAL A 84 -16.11 0.55 -0.07
CA VAL A 84 -15.81 -0.88 0.14
C VAL A 84 -15.98 -1.65 -1.17
N LEU A 85 -17.08 -1.43 -1.89
CA LEU A 85 -17.32 -2.06 -3.20
C LEU A 85 -16.21 -1.70 -4.21
N TYR A 86 -15.81 -0.43 -4.28
CA TYR A 86 -14.71 0.00 -5.12
C TYR A 86 -13.40 -0.74 -4.81
N SER A 87 -13.01 -0.78 -3.53
CA SER A 87 -11.80 -1.48 -3.09
C SER A 87 -11.85 -2.98 -3.41
N PHE A 88 -13.02 -3.59 -3.24
CA PHE A 88 -13.24 -5.01 -3.53
C PHE A 88 -13.16 -5.30 -5.04
N ILE A 89 -13.73 -4.45 -5.88
CA ILE A 89 -13.65 -4.56 -7.34
C ILE A 89 -12.19 -4.49 -7.80
N ILE A 90 -11.42 -3.51 -7.32
CA ILE A 90 -10.01 -3.39 -7.71
C ILE A 90 -9.18 -4.59 -7.25
N THR A 91 -9.45 -5.11 -6.06
CA THR A 91 -8.80 -6.32 -5.55
C THR A 91 -9.17 -7.54 -6.39
N ALA A 92 -10.43 -7.67 -6.82
CA ALA A 92 -10.89 -8.77 -7.66
C ALA A 92 -10.30 -8.73 -9.09
N ILE A 93 -10.05 -7.53 -9.63
CA ILE A 93 -9.39 -7.34 -10.94
C ILE A 93 -7.91 -7.73 -10.89
N ASN A 94 -7.25 -7.62 -9.73
CA ASN A 94 -5.84 -7.94 -9.54
C ASN A 94 -5.64 -9.15 -8.60
N PRO A 95 -6.04 -10.38 -8.98
CA PRO A 95 -5.94 -11.53 -8.11
C PRO A 95 -4.48 -11.98 -7.91
N PRO A 96 -4.08 -12.34 -6.68
CA PRO A 96 -2.71 -12.74 -6.33
C PRO A 96 -2.30 -14.10 -6.94
N SER A 97 -3.25 -14.85 -7.48
CA SER A 97 -3.08 -16.21 -8.00
C SER A 97 -2.66 -16.29 -9.46
N VAL A 98 -2.56 -15.16 -10.17
CA VAL A 98 -2.11 -15.17 -11.57
C VAL A 98 -0.59 -15.14 -11.60
N PRO A 99 0.09 -16.16 -12.16
CA PRO A 99 1.54 -16.12 -12.36
C PRO A 99 1.85 -15.14 -13.49
N VAL A 100 1.88 -13.84 -13.16
CA VAL A 100 2.19 -12.77 -14.12
C VAL A 100 3.70 -12.49 -14.10
N LYS A 101 4.24 -12.33 -15.30
CA LYS A 101 5.64 -12.08 -15.61
C LYS A 101 6.20 -10.92 -14.77
N ARG A 102 7.43 -11.11 -14.26
CA ARG A 102 8.29 -10.14 -13.54
C ARG A 102 7.92 -8.68 -13.83
N SER A 103 7.78 -7.91 -12.77
CA SER A 103 7.36 -6.52 -12.86
C SER A 103 8.29 -5.69 -13.80
N PRO A 104 7.76 -4.71 -14.54
CA PRO A 104 8.56 -3.84 -15.41
C PRO A 104 9.70 -3.15 -14.66
N GLN A 105 9.53 -2.88 -13.36
CA GLN A 105 10.59 -2.26 -12.55
C GLN A 105 11.79 -3.18 -12.38
N LEU A 106 11.62 -4.51 -12.36
CA LEU A 106 12.74 -5.45 -12.30
C LEU A 106 13.51 -5.51 -13.63
N TYR A 107 12.86 -5.29 -14.78
CA TYR A 107 13.54 -5.14 -16.06
C TYR A 107 14.39 -3.86 -16.09
N LEU A 108 13.85 -2.73 -15.65
CA LEU A 108 14.58 -1.46 -15.54
C LEU A 108 15.72 -1.54 -14.52
N PHE A 109 15.48 -2.15 -13.35
CA PHE A 109 16.50 -2.37 -12.33
C PHE A 109 17.62 -3.27 -12.84
N ARG A 110 17.29 -4.31 -13.62
CA ARG A 110 18.29 -5.19 -14.24
C ARG A 110 19.09 -4.50 -15.33
N ILE A 111 18.48 -3.65 -16.16
CA ILE A 111 19.19 -2.84 -17.17
C ILE A 111 20.16 -1.89 -16.46
N MET A 112 19.68 -1.16 -15.45
CA MET A 112 20.48 -0.21 -14.68
C MET A 112 21.64 -0.88 -13.93
N THR A 113 21.44 -2.09 -13.39
CA THR A 113 22.51 -2.85 -12.70
C THR A 113 23.42 -3.62 -13.65
N SER A 114 22.96 -3.98 -14.86
CA SER A 114 23.82 -4.59 -15.88
C SER A 114 24.88 -3.64 -16.43
N ASP A 115 24.65 -2.33 -16.34
CA ASP A 115 25.68 -1.32 -16.67
C ASP A 115 26.77 -1.23 -15.58
N PHE A 116 26.48 -1.67 -14.34
CA PHE A 116 27.42 -1.64 -13.21
C PHE A 116 28.12 -2.97 -12.91
N LEU A 117 27.63 -4.10 -13.44
CA LEU A 117 28.27 -5.40 -13.32
C LEU A 117 29.18 -5.64 -14.54
N PRO A 118 30.51 -5.70 -14.39
CA PRO A 118 31.38 -6.01 -15.51
C PRO A 118 30.98 -7.39 -16.04
N LEU A 119 30.59 -7.43 -17.32
CA LEU A 119 30.26 -8.66 -18.03
C LEU A 119 31.34 -9.70 -17.74
N ARG A 120 30.98 -10.76 -17.01
CA ARG A 120 31.87 -11.89 -16.77
C ARG A 120 32.26 -12.44 -18.14
N LYS A 121 33.51 -12.17 -18.55
CA LYS A 121 34.08 -12.57 -19.84
C LYS A 121 33.80 -14.07 -20.05
N PRO A 122 33.27 -14.49 -21.21
CA PRO A 122 33.02 -15.90 -21.46
C PRO A 122 34.32 -16.67 -21.30
N ARG A 123 34.28 -17.75 -20.51
CA ARG A 123 35.40 -18.67 -20.33
C ARG A 123 35.60 -19.41 -21.65
N ASN A 124 36.56 -18.96 -22.46
CA ASN A 124 37.03 -19.73 -23.62
C ASN A 124 37.45 -21.12 -23.12
N LYS A 125 36.81 -22.15 -23.64
CA LYS A 125 37.35 -23.51 -23.66
C LYS A 125 38.14 -23.68 -24.94
#